data_AF-A0A7W8DXS4-F1
#
_entry.id   AF-A0A7W8DXS4-F1
#
_cell.length_a   1.000
_cell.length_b   1.000
_cell.length_c   1.000
_cell.angle_alpha   90.00
_cell.angle_beta   90.00
_cell.angle_gamma   90.00
#
_symmetry.space_group_name_H-M   'P 1'
#
loop_
_entity.id
_entity.type
_entity.pdbx_description
1 polymer ?
#
loop_
_entity_poly.entity_id
_entity_poly.type
_entity_poly.pdbx_seq_one_letter_code
_entity_poly.pdbx_strand_id
1 'polypeptide(L)' 'MAKASDYTVLTFQRKPGRWRANVTPVATAGGARQSKTMLGFVTAEDCDTEEDAVKAANQAIRELG' A
#
# COMPACT_ATOMS: atom_id res chain seq x y z
N MET A 1 0.54 0.42 15.86
CA MET A 1 -0.55 0.82 14.95
C MET A 1 0.00 1.74 13.87
N ALA A 2 0.37 1.18 12.71
CA ALA A 2 0.51 1.95 11.49
C ALA A 2 -0.83 2.62 11.17
N LYS A 3 -0.86 3.95 11.01
CA LYS A 3 -2.06 4.61 10.50
C LYS A 3 -2.02 4.53 8.99
N ALA A 4 -3.18 4.30 8.37
CA ALA A 4 -3.33 4.38 6.91
C ALA A 4 -2.85 5.74 6.36
N SER A 5 -2.90 6.80 7.18
CA SER A 5 -2.38 8.13 6.84
C SER A 5 -0.86 8.22 6.67
N ASP A 6 -0.10 7.26 7.18
CA ASP A 6 1.36 7.18 7.00
C ASP A 6 1.74 6.47 5.68
N TYR A 7 0.77 6.13 4.83
CA TYR A 7 1.00 5.40 3.58
C TYR A 7 0.20 6.02 2.44
N THR A 8 0.84 6.10 1.27
CA THR A 8 0.20 6.47 0.01
C THR A 8 -0.16 5.19 -0.73
N VAL A 9 -1.43 5.07 -1.12
CA VAL A 9 -1.93 3.96 -1.94
C VAL A 9 -2.19 4.50 -3.34
N LEU A 10 -1.49 3.96 -4.34
CA LEU A 10 -1.68 4.27 -5.75
C LEU A 10 -2.17 3.04 -6.49
N THR A 11 -3.41 3.06 -6.95
CA THR A 11 -3.97 1.99 -7.79
C THR A 11 -3.58 2.18 -9.25
N PHE A 12 -3.33 1.07 -9.94
CA PHE A 12 -3.07 1.06 -11.37
C PHE A 12 -3.51 -0.26 -11.98
N GLN A 13 -3.90 -0.21 -13.26
CA GLN A 13 -4.19 -1.42 -14.03
C GLN A 13 -2.90 -2.03 -14.56
N ARG A 14 -2.60 -3.27 -14.15
CA ARG A 14 -1.49 -4.04 -14.74
C ARG A 14 -1.90 -4.65 -16.08
N LYS A 15 -3.16 -5.05 -16.19
CA LYS A 15 -3.81 -5.60 -17.40
C LYS A 15 -5.26 -5.12 -17.42
N PRO A 16 -5.93 -5.08 -18.59
CA PRO A 16 -7.35 -4.79 -18.65
C PRO A 16 -8.14 -5.75 -17.73
N GLY A 17 -8.90 -5.19 -16.80
CA GLY A 17 -9.65 -5.95 -15.78
C GLY A 17 -8.78 -6.52 -14.64
N ARG A 18 -7.53 -6.05 -14.50
CA ARG A 18 -6.60 -6.54 -13.48
C ARG A 18 -5.88 -5.37 -12.82
N TRP A 19 -6.32 -5.04 -11.62
CA TRP A 19 -5.86 -3.93 -10.81
C TRP A 19 -4.87 -4.36 -9.75
N ARG A 20 -3.94 -3.46 -9.45
CA ARG A 20 -3.04 -3.58 -8.31
C ARG A 20 -2.88 -2.23 -7.65
N ALA A 21 -2.56 -2.25 -6.36
CA ALA A 21 -2.24 -1.09 -5.58
C ALA A 21 -0.76 -1.10 -5.18
N ASN A 22 -0.06 -0.02 -5.48
CA ASN A 22 1.26 0.28 -4.94
C ASN A 22 1.09 1.02 -3.62
N VAL A 23 1.68 0.48 -2.56
CA VAL A 23 1.64 1.06 -1.22
C VAL A 23 3.02 1.57 -0.89
N THR A 24 3.17 2.88 -0.78
CA THR A 24 4.43 3.50 -0.37
C THR A 24 4.28 4.14 1.00
N PRO A 25 5.18 3.88 1.96
CA PRO A 25 5.17 4.61 3.21
C PRO A 25 5.49 6.08 2.93
N VAL A 26 4.62 6.96 3.42
CA VAL A 26 4.89 8.39 3.50
C VAL A 26 5.90 8.55 4.63
N ALA A 27 7.14 8.88 4.29
CA ALA A 27 8.16 9.17 5.27
C ALA A 27 7.76 10.44 6.05
N THR A 28 6.98 10.29 7.11
CA THR A 28 6.63 11.39 8.00
C THR A 28 7.93 11.85 8.67
N ALA A 29 8.41 13.03 8.26
CA ALA A 29 9.57 13.71 8.82
C ALA A 29 9.34 13.98 10.31
N GLY A 30 9.71 13.03 11.17
CA GLY A 30 9.56 13.16 12.62
C GLY A 30 9.49 11.84 13.39
N GLY A 31 9.15 10.73 12.74
CA GLY A 31 9.09 9.42 13.39
C GLY A 31 10.26 8.55 12.96
N ALA A 32 11.29 8.43 13.80
CA ALA A 32 12.35 7.44 13.62
C ALA A 32 11.77 6.02 13.70
N ARG A 33 11.19 5.51 12.61
CA ARG A 33 11.09 4.07 12.38
C ARG A 33 12.26 3.69 11.46
N GLN A 34 13.46 3.77 12.05
CA GLN A 34 14.70 3.18 11.54
C GLN A 34 14.56 1.65 11.51
N SER A 35 13.72 1.15 10.63
CA SER A 35 13.70 -0.27 10.31
C SER A 35 13.75 -0.38 8.80
N LYS A 36 14.96 -0.13 8.29
CA LYS A 36 15.50 -0.75 7.08
C LYS A 36 14.56 -0.65 5.86
N THR A 37 14.54 0.52 5.23
CA THR A 37 14.26 0.62 3.79
C THR A 37 12.97 -0.09 3.34
N MET A 38 11.82 0.20 3.96
CA MET A 38 10.54 -0.21 3.36
C MET A 38 10.35 0.59 2.07
N LEU A 39 10.73 0.01 0.92
CA LEU A 39 10.72 0.63 -0.41
C LEU A 39 9.32 0.84 -1.00
N GLY A 40 8.27 0.74 -0.19
CA GLY A 40 6.94 0.47 -0.69
C GLY A 40 6.84 -0.94 -1.29
N PHE A 41 5.62 -1.43 -1.37
CA PHE A 41 5.33 -2.74 -1.91
C PHE A 41 4.08 -2.67 -2.78
N VAL A 42 4.06 -3.48 -3.83
CA VAL A 42 2.85 -3.66 -4.63
C VAL A 42 2.07 -4.81 -4.01
N THR A 43 0.77 -4.62 -3.84
CA THR A 43 -0.17 -5.70 -3.48
C THR A 43 0.05 -6.91 -4.39
N ALA A 44 0.20 -8.08 -3.79
CA ALA A 44 0.47 -9.31 -4.52
C ALA A 44 -0.79 -9.78 -5.28
N GLU A 45 -1.96 -9.56 -4.68
CA GLU A 45 -3.25 -9.86 -5.27
C GLU A 45 -3.54 -8.95 -6.45
N ASP A 46 -3.92 -9.58 -7.55
CA ASP A 46 -4.47 -8.88 -8.69
C ASP A 46 -5.98 -8.89 -8.58
N CYS A 47 -6.54 -7.72 -8.31
CA CYS A 47 -7.96 -7.53 -8.10
C CYS A 47 -8.69 -7.27 -9.42
N ASP A 48 -9.97 -7.61 -9.49
CA ASP A 48 -10.79 -7.36 -10.67
C ASP A 48 -11.23 -5.89 -10.78
N THR A 49 -11.25 -5.16 -9.65
CA THR A 49 -11.64 -3.74 -9.58
C THR A 49 -10.62 -2.88 -8.83
N GLU A 50 -10.64 -1.58 -9.10
CA GLU A 50 -9.79 -0.60 -8.42
C GLU A 50 -10.07 -0.56 -6.90
N GLU A 51 -11.34 -0.55 -6.51
CA GLU A 51 -11.76 -0.48 -5.11
C GLU A 51 -11.25 -1.67 -4.29
N ASP A 52 -11.22 -2.86 -4.90
CA ASP A 52 -10.72 -4.06 -4.25
C ASP A 52 -9.21 -3.99 -4.07
N ALA A 53 -8.48 -3.44 -5.04
CA ALA A 53 -7.06 -3.15 -4.91
C ALA A 53 -6.77 -2.14 -3.78
N VAL A 54 -7.61 -1.11 -3.62
CA VAL A 54 -7.51 -0.15 -2.49
C VAL A 54 -7.76 -0.85 -1.15
N LYS A 55 -8.75 -1.75 -1.07
CA LYS A 55 -9.05 -2.51 0.17
C LYS A 55 -7.89 -3.42 0.55
N ALA A 56 -7.35 -4.17 -0.41
CA ALA A 56 -6.19 -5.04 -0.21
C ALA A 56 -4.97 -4.24 0.29
N ALA A 57 -4.71 -3.06 -0.29
CA ALA A 57 -3.66 -2.17 0.19
C ALA A 57 -3.88 -1.70 1.63
N ASN A 58 -5.08 -1.24 1.97
CA ASN A 58 -5.41 -0.81 3.33
C ASN A 58 -5.30 -1.95 4.36
N GLN A 59 -5.67 -3.17 3.97
CA GLN A 59 -5.51 -4.35 4.80
C GLN A 59 -4.03 -4.68 5.04
N ALA A 60 -3.21 -4.67 3.99
CA ALA A 60 -1.76 -4.89 4.11
C ALA A 60 -1.10 -3.83 5.02
N ILE A 61 -1.52 -2.56 4.95
CA ILE A 61 -1.04 -1.50 5.86
C ILE A 61 -1.44 -1.80 7.32
N ARG A 62 -2.66 -2.28 7.56
CA ARG A 62 -3.10 -2.70 8.91
C ARG A 62 -2.27 -3.86 9.45
N GLU A 63 -1.92 -4.84 8.62
CA GLU A 63 -1.10 -5.99 9.04
C GLU A 63 0.37 -5.63 9.32
N LEU A 64 0.90 -4.58 8.67
CA LEU A 64 2.23 -4.02 8.95
C LEU A 64 2.32 -3.22 10.28
N GLY A 65 1.18 -2.95 10.92
CA GLY A 65 1.00 -1.93 11.96
C GLY A 65 0.85 -2.41 13.39
#